data_AF-A0A223AR28-F1
#
_entry.id   AF-A0A223AR28-F1
#
_cell.length_a   1.000
_cell.length_b   1.000
_cell.length_c   1.000
_cell.angle_alpha   90.00
_cell.angle_beta   90.00
_cell.angle_gamma   90.00
#
_symmetry.space_group_name_H-M   'P 1'
#
loop_
_entity.id
_entity.type
_entity.pdbx_description
1 polymer ?
#
loop_
_entity_poly.entity_id
_entity_poly.type
_entity_poly.pdbx_seq_one_letter_code
_entity_poly.pdbx_strand_id
1 'polypeptide(L)'
;MERYTFSATTAKSDIYVGLLFPTLIMLPILAIQLIIFYLNLVNTVKSHPFLFVMVVFACVNSSFYLVKKMHARFVNDYIAILDENEITILCDDEEILSGTVVSCKFKDVESKFFAKAASLDIFTDDEKIQLRTRAREAQSLLSPNWNPFATGSISDVDTLVSLGMRLEELQEVQ
;
A
#
# COMPACT_ATOMS: atom_id res chain seq x y z
N MET A 1 -25.81 1.36 -13.98
CA MET A 1 -25.31 1.77 -12.65
C MET A 1 -24.95 0.58 -11.76
N GLU A 2 -23.73 0.07 -11.92
CA GLU A 2 -23.08 -0.86 -11.00
C GLU A 2 -22.20 -0.05 -10.02
N ARG A 3 -22.17 -0.41 -8.74
CA ARG A 3 -21.41 0.30 -7.70
C ARG A 3 -20.46 -0.67 -6.99
N TYR A 4 -19.19 -0.29 -6.93
CA TYR A 4 -18.12 -1.05 -6.30
C TYR A 4 -17.48 -0.21 -5.19
N THR A 5 -17.32 -0.79 -4.01
CA THR A 5 -16.66 -0.15 -2.86
C THR A 5 -15.46 -0.99 -2.48
N PHE A 6 -14.27 -0.38 -2.44
CA PHE A 6 -13.05 -1.10 -2.11
C PHE A 6 -12.00 -0.19 -1.47
N SER A 7 -11.19 -0.75 -0.58
CA SER A 7 -10.03 -0.07 0.00
C SER A 7 -8.81 -0.24 -0.91
N ALA A 8 -8.18 0.87 -1.31
CA ALA A 8 -6.99 0.84 -2.15
C ALA A 8 -5.98 1.94 -1.80
N THR A 9 -4.79 1.82 -2.38
CA THR A 9 -3.74 2.83 -2.32
C THR A 9 -3.36 3.21 -3.75
N THR A 10 -3.07 4.49 -3.97
CA THR A 10 -2.60 4.96 -5.28
C THR A 10 -1.20 4.45 -5.58
N ALA A 11 -0.84 4.27 -6.86
CA ALA A 11 0.52 3.86 -7.21
C ALA A 11 1.61 4.83 -6.73
N LYS A 12 1.31 6.14 -6.63
CA LYS A 12 2.25 7.13 -6.09
C LYS A 12 2.49 6.87 -4.59
N SER A 13 1.43 6.68 -3.82
CA SER A 13 1.54 6.41 -2.38
C SER A 13 2.17 5.04 -2.08
N ASP A 14 1.97 4.02 -2.93
CA ASP A 14 2.66 2.73 -2.79
C ASP A 14 4.19 2.85 -2.98
N ILE A 15 4.65 3.69 -3.92
CA ILE A 15 6.09 3.99 -4.08
C ILE A 15 6.63 4.73 -2.85
N TYR A 16 5.88 5.72 -2.33
CA TYR A 16 6.28 6.43 -1.12
C TYR A 16 6.40 5.49 0.07
N VAL A 17 5.45 4.58 0.26
CA VAL A 17 5.49 3.59 1.34
C VAL A 17 6.68 2.64 1.18
N GLY A 18 6.94 2.16 -0.04
CA GLY A 18 8.07 1.28 -0.34
C GLY A 18 9.44 1.92 -0.09
N LEU A 19 9.57 3.23 -0.32
CA LEU A 19 10.82 3.97 -0.09
C LEU A 19 10.95 4.50 1.35
N LEU A 20 9.87 5.00 1.94
CA LEU A 20 9.87 5.53 3.31
C LEU A 20 10.13 4.43 4.33
N PHE A 21 9.65 3.22 4.10
CA PHE A 21 9.77 2.12 5.06
C PHE A 21 11.24 1.78 5.39
N PRO A 22 12.13 1.49 4.42
CA PRO A 22 13.55 1.29 4.70
C PRO A 22 14.25 2.52 5.29
N THR A 23 13.93 3.72 4.79
CA THR A 23 14.59 4.95 5.23
C THR A 23 14.26 5.27 6.69
N LEU A 24 13.00 5.13 7.12
CA LEU A 24 12.58 5.37 8.50
C LEU A 24 13.21 4.39 9.48
N ILE A 25 13.60 3.18 9.05
CA ILE A 25 14.27 2.19 9.90
C ILE A 25 15.79 2.37 9.91
N MET A 26 16.41 2.63 8.75
CA MET A 26 17.87 2.78 8.66
C MET A 26 18.38 4.10 9.22
N LEU A 27 17.64 5.20 9.04
CA LEU A 27 18.09 6.53 9.43
C LEU A 27 18.30 6.68 10.95
N PRO A 28 17.44 6.14 11.84
CA PRO A 28 17.70 6.09 13.27
C PRO A 28 18.94 5.28 13.63
N ILE A 29 19.17 4.14 12.97
CA ILE A 29 20.35 3.30 13.21
C ILE A 29 21.63 4.07 12.87
N LEU A 30 21.62 4.74 11.70
CA LEU A 30 22.74 5.58 11.27
C LEU A 30 22.97 6.74 12.23
N ALA A 31 21.92 7.42 12.69
CA ALA A 31 22.00 8.51 13.65
C ALA A 31 22.61 8.05 14.99
N ILE A 32 22.19 6.90 15.51
CA ILE A 32 22.76 6.30 16.71
C ILE A 32 24.25 6.02 16.53
N GLN A 33 24.64 5.45 15.38
CA GLN A 33 26.04 5.14 15.08
C GLN A 33 26.91 6.41 14.99
N LEU A 34 26.40 7.48 14.39
CA LEU A 34 27.05 8.79 14.34
C LEU A 34 27.23 9.39 15.74
N ILE A 35 26.21 9.31 16.60
CA ILE A 35 26.27 9.81 17.98
C ILE A 35 27.35 9.08 18.78
N ILE A 36 27.42 7.75 18.67
CA ILE A 36 28.46 6.96 19.35
C ILE A 36 29.85 7.38 18.90
N PHE A 37 30.03 7.54 17.58
CA PHE A 37 31.30 7.90 16.99
C PHE A 37 31.74 9.31 17.42
N TYR A 38 30.86 10.30 17.31
CA TYR A 38 31.20 11.70 17.58
C TYR A 38 31.45 11.97 19.07
N LEU A 39 30.70 11.33 19.96
CA LEU A 39 30.87 11.47 21.41
C LEU A 39 31.89 10.48 22.00
N ASN A 40 32.54 9.67 21.16
CA ASN A 40 33.49 8.62 21.57
C ASN A 40 32.94 7.70 22.68
N LEU A 41 31.65 7.35 22.58
CA LEU A 41 30.92 6.55 23.58
C LEU A 41 31.22 5.04 23.47
N VAL A 42 32.24 4.65 22.69
CA VAL A 42 32.57 3.25 22.40
C VAL A 42 32.84 2.45 23.69
N ASN A 43 33.54 3.04 24.66
CA ASN A 43 33.78 2.38 25.95
C ASN A 43 32.49 2.24 26.78
N THR A 44 31.59 3.22 26.73
CA THR A 44 30.29 3.18 27.41
C THR A 44 29.38 2.10 26.83
N VAL A 45 29.35 1.96 25.50
CA VAL A 45 28.60 0.90 24.81
C VAL A 45 29.12 -0.49 25.21
N LYS A 46 30.45 -0.66 25.32
CA LYS A 46 31.06 -1.92 25.79
C LYS A 46 30.75 -2.21 27.26
N SER A 47 30.66 -1.18 28.10
CA SER A 47 30.34 -1.31 29.53
C SER A 47 28.87 -1.70 29.77
N HIS A 48 27.96 -1.15 28.97
CA HIS A 48 26.52 -1.37 29.12
C HIS A 48 25.84 -1.79 27.81
N PRO A 49 26.18 -2.98 27.27
CA PRO A 49 25.66 -3.44 25.98
C PRO A 49 24.14 -3.59 25.99
N PHE A 50 23.56 -3.98 27.12
CA PHE A 50 22.10 -4.16 27.26
C PHE A 50 21.32 -2.85 27.11
N LEU A 51 21.81 -1.75 27.68
CA LEU A 51 21.17 -0.43 27.53
C LEU A 51 21.14 -0.01 26.05
N PHE A 52 22.25 -0.24 25.35
CA PHE A 52 22.34 0.09 23.93
C PHE A 52 21.37 -0.75 23.08
N VAL A 53 21.27 -2.05 23.36
CA VAL A 53 20.28 -2.93 22.70
C VAL A 53 18.85 -2.43 22.96
N MET A 54 18.51 -2.02 24.18
CA MET A 54 17.19 -1.46 24.48
C MET A 54 16.91 -0.16 23.70
N VAL A 55 17.90 0.72 23.56
CA VAL A 55 17.76 1.96 22.77
C VAL A 55 17.52 1.65 21.30
N VAL A 56 18.33 0.76 20.70
CA VAL A 56 18.13 0.35 19.30
C VAL A 56 16.77 -0.30 19.12
N PHE A 57 16.36 -1.19 20.04
CA PHE A 57 15.04 -1.82 20.00
C PHE A 57 13.92 -0.78 20.08
N ALA A 58 14.01 0.19 20.98
CA ALA A 58 13.03 1.28 21.09
C ALA A 58 12.94 2.11 19.81
N CYS A 59 14.09 2.45 19.20
CA CYS A 59 14.13 3.21 17.94
C CYS A 59 13.51 2.43 16.77
N VAL A 60 13.81 1.14 16.64
CA VAL A 60 13.22 0.29 15.58
C VAL A 60 11.71 0.17 15.77
N ASN A 61 11.24 -0.10 16.99
CA ASN A 61 9.81 -0.21 17.29
C ASN A 61 9.06 1.12 17.05
N SER A 62 9.64 2.24 17.46
CA SER A 62 9.06 3.57 17.21
C SER A 62 8.96 3.87 15.72
N SER A 63 10.00 3.52 14.95
CA SER A 63 10.02 3.72 13.50
C SER A 63 8.95 2.88 12.82
N PHE A 64 8.83 1.61 13.21
CA PHE A 64 7.79 0.73 12.72
C PHE A 64 6.37 1.23 13.03
N TYR A 65 6.15 1.75 14.24
CA TYR A 65 4.89 2.36 14.62
C TYR A 65 4.56 3.59 13.75
N LEU A 66 5.54 4.45 13.50
CA LEU A 66 5.39 5.62 12.63
C LEU A 66 5.04 5.22 11.21
N VAL A 67 5.74 4.22 10.66
CA VAL A 67 5.47 3.73 9.31
C VAL A 67 4.06 3.16 9.21
N LYS A 68 3.63 2.35 10.17
CA LYS A 68 2.25 1.81 10.20
C LYS A 68 1.21 2.93 10.24
N LYS A 69 1.46 3.99 11.02
CA LYS A 69 0.57 5.15 11.12
C LYS A 69 0.52 5.95 9.81
N MET A 70 1.64 6.12 9.13
CA MET A 70 1.71 6.77 7.83
C MET A 70 1.01 5.93 6.76
N HIS A 71 1.26 4.62 6.73
CA HIS A 71 0.62 3.69 5.82
C HIS A 71 -0.91 3.75 5.93
N ALA A 72 -1.45 3.76 7.16
CA ALA A 72 -2.89 3.85 7.38
C ALA A 72 -3.52 5.15 6.85
N ARG A 73 -2.74 6.22 6.61
CA ARG A 73 -3.22 7.46 5.98
C ARG A 73 -3.22 7.42 4.46
N PHE A 74 -2.54 6.45 3.86
CA PHE A 74 -2.48 6.28 2.40
C PHE A 74 -3.48 5.24 1.89
N VAL A 75 -4.15 4.55 2.80
CA VAL A 75 -5.26 3.64 2.51
C VAL A 75 -6.52 4.46 2.63
N ASN A 76 -7.20 4.63 1.49
CA ASN A 76 -8.47 5.33 1.43
C ASN A 76 -9.54 4.39 0.87
N ASP A 77 -10.79 4.68 1.20
CA ASP A 77 -11.94 3.95 0.68
C ASP A 77 -12.38 4.59 -0.64
N TYR A 78 -12.43 3.78 -1.70
CA TYR A 78 -12.84 4.21 -3.03
C TYR A 78 -14.21 3.65 -3.37
N ILE A 79 -15.00 4.46 -4.07
CA ILE A 79 -16.30 4.09 -4.61
C ILE A 79 -16.23 4.30 -6.12
N ALA A 80 -16.24 3.20 -6.88
CA ALA A 80 -16.34 3.23 -8.33
C ALA A 80 -17.80 3.02 -8.73
N ILE A 81 -18.35 3.97 -9.49
CA ILE A 81 -19.66 3.90 -10.10
C ILE A 81 -19.43 3.72 -11.60
N LEU A 82 -20.00 2.67 -12.16
CA LEU A 82 -19.93 2.37 -13.58
C LEU A 82 -21.31 2.53 -14.21
N ASP A 83 -21.40 3.39 -15.22
CA ASP A 83 -22.61 3.58 -16.02
C ASP A 83 -22.32 3.43 -17.51
N GLU A 84 -22.66 2.26 -18.05
CA GLU A 84 -22.35 1.79 -19.42
C GLU A 84 -20.87 1.87 -19.77
N ASN A 85 -20.37 3.05 -20.14
CA ASN A 85 -18.97 3.30 -20.50
C ASN A 85 -18.34 4.49 -19.75
N GLU A 86 -19.10 5.15 -18.88
CA GLU A 86 -18.63 6.23 -18.02
C GLU A 86 -18.28 5.65 -16.64
N ILE A 87 -17.07 5.96 -16.17
CA ILE A 87 -16.62 5.59 -14.83
C ILE A 87 -16.49 6.85 -13.99
N THR A 88 -17.04 6.81 -12.79
CA THR A 88 -16.82 7.84 -11.77
C THR A 88 -16.19 7.18 -10.55
N ILE A 89 -15.03 7.67 -10.14
CA ILE A 89 -14.30 7.17 -8.96
C ILE A 89 -14.29 8.28 -7.92
N LEU A 90 -14.91 7.97 -6.79
CA LEU A 90 -14.91 8.82 -5.61
C LEU A 90 -13.92 8.26 -4.58
N CYS A 91 -13.25 9.14 -3.87
CA CYS A 91 -12.42 8.84 -2.69
C CYS A 91 -12.90 9.73 -1.56
N ASP A 92 -13.27 9.15 -0.42
CA ASP A 92 -13.80 9.90 0.73
C ASP A 92 -14.95 10.87 0.34
N ASP A 93 -15.84 10.42 -0.56
CA ASP A 93 -16.97 11.19 -1.13
C ASP A 93 -16.59 12.38 -2.04
N GLU A 94 -15.31 12.59 -2.35
CA GLU A 94 -14.83 13.54 -3.35
C GLU A 94 -14.56 12.85 -4.69
N GLU A 95 -15.00 13.45 -5.79
CA GLU A 95 -14.77 12.95 -7.15
C GLU A 95 -13.31 13.17 -7.57
N ILE A 96 -12.58 12.08 -7.81
CA ILE A 96 -11.17 12.12 -8.23
C ILE A 96 -11.02 11.90 -9.74
N LEU A 97 -11.91 11.09 -10.32
CA LEU A 97 -11.90 10.76 -11.74
C LEU A 97 -13.34 10.61 -12.20
N SER A 98 -13.71 11.25 -13.31
CA SER A 98 -14.95 10.95 -14.01
C SER A 98 -14.78 11.10 -15.51
N GLY A 99 -15.32 10.15 -16.27
CA GLY A 99 -15.36 10.23 -17.73
C GLY A 99 -15.37 8.87 -18.40
N THR A 100 -15.32 8.91 -19.74
CA THR A 100 -15.34 7.70 -20.58
C THR A 100 -14.05 6.90 -20.41
N VAL A 101 -14.18 5.59 -20.21
CA VAL A 101 -13.01 4.70 -20.13
C VAL A 101 -12.41 4.53 -21.52
N VAL A 102 -11.15 4.95 -21.70
CA VAL A 102 -10.40 4.81 -22.95
C VAL A 102 -9.57 3.54 -22.93
N SER A 103 -8.91 3.26 -21.81
CA SER A 103 -8.20 2.00 -21.62
C SER A 103 -8.11 1.60 -20.16
N CYS A 104 -8.10 0.29 -19.90
CA CYS A 104 -7.81 -0.27 -18.60
C CYS A 104 -6.64 -1.24 -18.70
N LYS A 105 -5.83 -1.31 -17.64
CA LYS A 105 -4.84 -2.38 -17.46
C LYS A 105 -5.07 -3.00 -16.11
N PHE A 106 -5.55 -4.22 -16.15
CA PHE A 106 -5.78 -5.00 -14.95
C PHE A 106 -4.67 -6.04 -14.77
N LYS A 107 -4.24 -6.22 -13.52
CA LYS A 107 -3.30 -7.27 -13.11
C LYS A 107 -3.76 -7.86 -11.80
N ASP A 108 -4.21 -9.11 -11.85
CA ASP A 108 -4.37 -9.95 -10.67
C ASP A 108 -3.06 -10.68 -10.35
N VAL A 109 -2.63 -10.61 -9.10
CA VAL A 109 -1.50 -11.37 -8.58
C VAL A 109 -2.02 -12.29 -7.49
N GLU A 110 -2.41 -13.49 -7.92
CA GLU A 110 -2.72 -14.59 -7.04
C GLU A 110 -1.48 -15.48 -6.89
N SER A 111 -1.00 -15.65 -5.65
CA SER A 111 0.19 -16.47 -5.40
C SER A 111 0.03 -17.29 -4.13
N LYS A 112 0.59 -18.51 -4.13
CA LYS A 112 0.56 -19.40 -2.95
C LYS A 112 1.40 -18.90 -1.76
N PHE A 113 2.32 -17.96 -2.00
CA PHE A 113 3.30 -17.49 -1.01
C PHE A 113 3.08 -16.06 -0.54
N PHE A 114 2.54 -15.19 -1.39
CA PHE A 114 2.25 -13.79 -1.06
C PHE A 114 0.74 -13.60 -0.88
N ALA A 115 0.36 -12.57 -0.11
CA ALA A 115 -1.03 -12.18 0.03
C ALA A 115 -1.63 -11.77 -1.32
N LYS A 116 -2.93 -12.02 -1.51
CA LYS A 116 -3.66 -11.68 -2.73
C LYS A 116 -3.54 -10.18 -3.02
N ALA A 117 -3.26 -9.81 -4.25
CA ALA A 117 -3.10 -8.41 -4.64
C ALA A 117 -3.64 -8.16 -6.04
N ALA A 118 -4.24 -6.99 -6.24
CA ALA A 118 -4.70 -6.56 -7.55
C ALA A 118 -4.23 -5.14 -7.85
N SER A 119 -3.93 -4.88 -9.11
CA SER A 119 -3.59 -3.56 -9.64
C SER A 119 -4.54 -3.25 -10.80
N LEU A 120 -5.18 -2.09 -10.73
CA LEU A 120 -6.07 -1.60 -11.76
C LEU A 120 -5.63 -0.19 -12.16
N ASP A 121 -5.17 -0.05 -13.40
CA ASP A 121 -4.86 1.25 -13.99
C ASP A 121 -6.00 1.62 -14.95
N ILE A 122 -6.63 2.76 -14.73
CA ILE A 122 -7.73 3.27 -15.55
C ILE A 122 -7.26 4.56 -16.23
N PHE A 123 -7.49 4.63 -17.54
CA PHE A 123 -7.15 5.77 -18.37
C PHE A 123 -8.43 6.33 -18.99
N THR A 124 -8.69 7.59 -18.69
CA THR A 124 -9.70 8.46 -19.32
C THR A 124 -8.99 9.37 -20.33
N ASP A 125 -9.73 10.10 -21.16
CA ASP A 125 -9.15 11.00 -22.18
C ASP A 125 -8.15 12.01 -21.59
N ASP A 126 -8.47 12.58 -20.42
CA ASP A 126 -7.67 13.64 -19.79
C ASP A 126 -6.87 13.18 -18.55
N GLU A 127 -7.28 12.07 -17.93
CA GLU A 127 -6.81 11.68 -16.60
C GLU A 127 -6.48 10.18 -16.48
N LYS A 128 -5.59 9.85 -15.55
CA LYS A 128 -5.23 8.47 -15.23
C LYS A 128 -5.21 8.24 -13.74
N ILE A 129 -5.75 7.12 -13.31
CA ILE A 129 -5.67 6.66 -11.92
C ILE A 129 -5.07 5.25 -11.87
N GLN A 130 -4.24 5.00 -10.87
CA GLN A 130 -3.61 3.70 -10.65
C GLN A 130 -3.92 3.25 -9.24
N LEU A 131 -4.75 2.22 -9.12
CA LEU A 131 -5.27 1.70 -7.88
C LEU A 131 -4.60 0.37 -7.57
N ARG A 132 -4.11 0.22 -6.34
CA ARG A 132 -3.46 -1.00 -5.86
C ARG A 132 -4.08 -1.45 -4.57
N THR A 133 -4.54 -2.69 -4.55
CA THR A 133 -5.07 -3.32 -3.34
C THR A 133 -4.28 -4.57 -2.99
N ARG A 134 -4.00 -4.76 -1.70
CA ARG A 134 -3.25 -5.90 -1.16
C ARG A 134 -3.96 -6.41 0.08
N ALA A 135 -4.32 -7.68 0.08
CA ALA A 135 -4.95 -8.33 1.21
C ALA A 135 -4.03 -8.31 2.43
N ARG A 136 -4.64 -8.01 3.58
CA ARG A 136 -4.00 -8.11 4.90
C ARG A 136 -3.79 -9.55 5.33
N GLU A 137 -4.75 -10.39 4.99
CA GLU A 137 -4.75 -11.80 5.31
C GLU A 137 -4.05 -12.58 4.20
N ALA A 138 -3.26 -13.55 4.61
CA ALA A 138 -2.52 -14.39 3.70
C ALA A 138 -3.33 -15.68 3.45
N GLN A 139 -3.43 -16.13 2.19
CA GLN A 139 -4.21 -17.33 1.82
C GLN A 139 -3.61 -18.64 2.37
N SER A 140 -2.40 -18.64 2.95
CA SER A 140 -1.65 -19.84 3.33
C SER A 140 -1.28 -19.83 4.82
N LEU A 141 -1.28 -21.01 5.45
CA LEU A 141 -0.81 -21.21 6.82
C LEU A 141 0.70 -20.90 7.00
N LEU A 142 1.47 -20.88 5.90
CA LEU A 142 2.91 -20.65 5.91
C LEU A 142 3.32 -19.19 5.64
N SER A 143 2.39 -18.36 5.17
CA SER A 143 2.69 -16.95 4.94
C SER A 143 2.55 -16.17 6.24
N PRO A 144 3.45 -15.20 6.50
CA PRO A 144 3.34 -14.36 7.68
C PRO A 144 1.94 -13.72 7.70
N ASN A 145 1.19 -13.94 8.78
CA ASN A 145 -0.16 -13.39 9.01
C ASN A 145 -0.17 -11.85 9.16
N TRP A 146 0.92 -11.20 8.78
CA TRP A 146 1.12 -9.78 8.92
C TRP A 146 1.82 -9.24 7.69
N ASN A 147 1.03 -8.63 6.80
CA ASN A 147 1.52 -7.90 5.63
C ASN A 147 1.65 -6.39 5.98
N PRO A 148 2.87 -5.83 6.07
CA PRO A 148 3.09 -4.41 6.36
C PRO A 148 2.55 -3.46 5.27
N PHE A 149 2.32 -4.00 4.07
CA PHE A 149 1.86 -3.25 2.91
C PHE A 149 0.40 -3.56 2.57
N ALA A 150 -0.34 -4.12 3.52
CA ALA A 150 -1.75 -4.44 3.34
C ALA A 150 -2.58 -3.17 3.25
N THR A 151 -3.39 -3.06 2.21
CA THR A 151 -4.25 -1.91 1.95
C THR A 151 -5.74 -2.25 2.05
N GLY A 152 -6.10 -3.53 2.09
CA GLY A 152 -7.50 -3.95 2.23
C GLY A 152 -7.67 -5.38 2.74
N SER A 153 -8.93 -5.79 2.84
CA SER A 153 -9.36 -7.17 3.08
C SER A 153 -9.30 -7.99 1.79
N ILE A 154 -9.46 -9.33 1.88
CA ILE A 154 -9.52 -10.19 0.68
C ILE A 154 -10.71 -9.79 -0.21
N SER A 155 -11.85 -9.42 0.38
CA SER A 155 -13.02 -8.94 -0.36
C SER A 155 -12.77 -7.62 -1.09
N ASP A 156 -11.94 -6.73 -0.56
CA ASP A 156 -11.56 -5.50 -1.27
C ASP A 156 -10.71 -5.81 -2.51
N VAL A 157 -9.91 -6.88 -2.45
CA VAL A 157 -9.18 -7.35 -3.63
C VAL A 157 -10.12 -7.95 -4.66
N ASP A 158 -11.06 -8.80 -4.24
CA ASP A 158 -12.04 -9.45 -5.13
C ASP A 158 -12.97 -8.44 -5.82
N THR A 159 -13.36 -7.38 -5.12
CA THR A 159 -14.17 -6.29 -5.68
C THR A 159 -13.38 -5.50 -6.73
N LEU A 160 -12.10 -5.22 -6.51
CA LEU A 160 -11.25 -4.59 -7.52
C LEU A 160 -11.02 -5.51 -8.74
N VAL A 161 -10.88 -6.82 -8.50
CA VAL A 161 -10.74 -7.84 -9.56
C VAL A 161 -12.01 -7.90 -10.42
N SER A 162 -13.19 -7.93 -9.81
CA SER A 162 -14.46 -7.95 -10.55
C SER A 162 -14.70 -6.67 -11.35
N LEU A 163 -14.36 -5.50 -10.80
CA LEU A 163 -14.37 -4.23 -11.54
C LEU A 163 -13.40 -4.27 -12.73
N GLY A 164 -12.18 -4.77 -12.53
CA GLY A 164 -11.16 -4.88 -13.58
C GLY A 164 -11.61 -5.77 -14.74
N MET A 165 -12.14 -6.96 -14.45
CA MET A 165 -12.68 -7.87 -15.48
C MET A 165 -13.85 -7.24 -16.23
N ARG A 166 -14.74 -6.52 -15.53
CA ARG A 166 -15.89 -5.86 -16.15
C ARG A 166 -15.48 -4.77 -17.12
N LEU A 167 -14.45 -4.00 -16.77
CA LEU A 167 -13.88 -2.97 -17.65
C LEU A 167 -13.18 -3.59 -18.87
N GLU A 168 -12.45 -4.70 -18.71
CA GLU A 168 -11.85 -5.43 -19.84
C GLU A 168 -12.92 -5.97 -20.81
N GLU A 169 -14.02 -6.54 -20.30
CA GLU A 169 -15.15 -6.99 -21.12
C GLU A 169 -15.76 -5.86 -21.95
N LEU A 170 -15.93 -4.67 -21.36
CA LEU A 170 -16.49 -3.51 -22.05
C LEU A 170 -15.57 -2.98 -23.16
N GLN A 171 -14.25 -3.15 -23.00
CA GLN A 171 -13.29 -2.79 -24.04
C GLN A 171 -13.27 -3.76 -25.23
N GLU A 172 -13.50 -5.06 -25.00
CA GLU A 172 -13.50 -6.06 -26.08
C GLU A 172 -14.77 -6.01 -26.95
N VAL A 173 -15.84 -5.37 -26.47
CA VAL A 173 -17.12 -5.25 -27.19
C VAL A 173 -17.17 -3.99 -28.09
N GLN A 174 -16.23 -3.06 -27.96
CA GLN A 174 -16.05 -1.89 -28.85
C GLN A 174 -15.26 -2.23 -30.12
#